data_AF-A0A9W2VGK9-F1
#
_entry.id   AF-A0A9W2VGK9-F1
#
_cell.length_a   1.000
_cell.length_b   1.000
_cell.length_c   1.000
_cell.angle_alpha   90.00
_cell.angle_beta   90.00
_cell.angle_gamma   90.00
#
_symmetry.space_group_name_H-M   'P 1'
#
loop_
_entity.id
_entity.type
_entity.pdbx_description
1 polymer ?
#
loop_
_entity_poly.entity_id
_entity_poly.type
_entity_poly.pdbx_seq_one_letter_code
_entity_poly.pdbx_strand_id
1 'polypeptide(L)'
;MSKALYARLFSWIVNRINTLLQPDKRICSADDGMNVGILDIFGFENFGRNSFEQLCINIANEQIQYYFNQHVFALEQVEYQNEGIDATPVMYEDNRPLLDMFLQKPLGLLALLDEESRFPQATDQTLVDKFEDNLRCKYFWRPKGVELCFGILHYAGKVLYDASGVLEKNRDTLPADVVVVLRTSENKLLQQLFSIPLTKTGNLAQTRARITAASRSLPPHFSAGRAKVDTLEVIRHPEETTNMKRQTMASYFRYSLMDLLSKMVVGQPHFVRCIKPNDDREALKFSRESVLAQLRSTGILETVSIRRQGYSHRILFEEFVKRYYYLAFKAHETPVASKESCVAILEKSRLDHWVLGKTKVFLKYYHVEQLNLLLREVIGRVVVLQAYAKGWLGARRYRRVREKREKGAIAIQSAWRGYDARRKFKKISNRRSESAVPIQAEHLSGQSTDLQPAVAGDTKESAHVQDCSELGDHTVLRGSIDRKVIPQTEFNNGHEDTSSNPPAITEKNCFRKWSCTEAANTSPKMSAAQNVE
;
A
#
# COMPACT_ATOMS: atom_id res chain seq x y z
N MET A 1 21.65 23.95 21.96
CA MET A 1 21.28 22.63 22.56
C MET A 1 19.98 22.06 21.98
N SER A 2 18.82 22.70 22.17
CA SER A 2 17.49 22.13 21.87
C SER A 2 17.30 21.58 20.44
N LYS A 3 17.83 22.28 19.42
CA LYS A 3 17.86 21.80 18.02
C LYS A 3 18.47 20.40 17.88
N ALA A 4 19.62 20.16 18.52
CA ALA A 4 20.34 18.88 18.45
C ALA A 4 19.62 17.76 19.22
N LEU A 5 18.97 18.08 20.34
CA LEU A 5 18.09 17.15 21.07
C LEU A 5 16.93 16.70 20.18
N TYR A 6 16.22 17.64 19.56
CA TYR A 6 15.08 17.38 18.68
C TYR A 6 15.51 16.59 17.43
N ALA A 7 16.58 16.99 16.74
CA ALA A 7 17.07 16.31 15.53
C ALA A 7 17.47 14.84 15.80
N ARG A 8 18.17 14.57 16.91
CA ARG A 8 18.50 13.19 17.30
C ARG A 8 17.25 12.40 17.70
N LEU A 9 16.33 12.98 18.47
CA LEU A 9 15.07 12.32 18.83
C LEU A 9 14.23 11.98 17.59
N PHE A 10 14.11 12.89 16.63
CA PHE A 10 13.41 12.66 15.37
C PHE A 10 14.05 11.51 14.57
N SER A 11 15.37 11.50 14.41
CA SER A 11 16.08 10.41 13.72
C SER A 11 15.94 9.06 14.44
N TRP A 12 15.83 9.06 15.77
CA TRP A 12 15.51 7.85 16.56
C TRP A 12 14.07 7.37 16.35
N ILE A 13 13.09 8.29 16.29
CA ILE A 13 11.69 7.96 15.97
C ILE A 13 11.60 7.33 14.57
N VAL A 14 12.24 7.93 13.57
CA VAL A 14 12.31 7.38 12.19
C VAL A 14 12.95 6.00 12.19
N ASN A 15 14.09 5.80 12.87
CA ASN A 15 14.73 4.48 13.01
C ASN A 15 13.81 3.46 13.72
N ARG A 16 13.01 3.87 14.70
CA ARG A 16 12.04 3.01 15.39
C ARG A 16 10.88 2.62 14.47
N ILE A 17 10.33 3.55 13.69
CA ILE A 17 9.30 3.30 12.67
C ILE A 17 9.84 2.31 11.62
N ASN A 18 11.02 2.58 11.05
CA ASN A 18 11.68 1.72 10.06
C ASN A 18 11.99 0.31 10.59
N THR A 19 12.10 0.14 11.90
CA THR A 19 12.30 -1.18 12.54
C THR A 19 10.98 -1.93 12.76
N LEU A 20 9.86 -1.21 12.91
CA LEU A 20 8.51 -1.79 13.05
C LEU A 20 7.84 -2.09 11.70
N LEU A 21 8.21 -1.36 10.63
CA LEU A 21 7.72 -1.57 9.26
C LEU A 21 8.51 -2.60 8.45
N GLN A 22 9.61 -3.14 8.98
CA GLN A 22 10.36 -4.21 8.30
C GLN A 22 9.48 -5.46 8.14
N PRO A 23 9.36 -6.03 6.92
CA PRO A 23 8.60 -7.25 6.70
C PRO A 23 9.24 -8.44 7.43
N ASP A 24 8.42 -9.40 7.85
CA ASP A 24 8.94 -10.63 8.45
C ASP A 24 9.69 -11.45 7.39
N LYS A 25 10.97 -11.72 7.67
CA LYS A 25 11.89 -12.51 6.82
C LYS A 25 11.44 -13.96 6.60
N ARG A 26 10.37 -14.40 7.29
CA ARG A 26 9.69 -15.69 7.07
C ARG A 26 8.62 -15.65 5.99
N ILE A 27 8.17 -14.46 5.58
CA ILE A 27 7.02 -14.27 4.67
C ILE A 27 7.49 -13.80 3.28
N CYS A 28 8.53 -12.97 3.22
CA CYS A 28 9.15 -12.54 1.98
C CYS A 28 10.67 -12.76 2.00
N SER A 29 11.19 -13.40 0.96
CA SER A 29 12.58 -13.24 0.52
C SER A 29 12.82 -11.76 0.19
N ALA A 30 13.99 -11.24 0.57
CA ALA A 30 14.27 -9.81 0.49
C ALA A 30 14.45 -9.27 -0.94
N ASP A 31 14.74 -10.16 -1.90
CA ASP A 31 15.08 -9.81 -3.29
C ASP A 31 13.90 -9.94 -4.28
N ASP A 32 12.83 -10.66 -3.94
CA ASP A 32 11.69 -10.92 -4.85
C ASP A 32 10.62 -9.80 -4.87
N GLY A 33 10.84 -8.71 -4.12
CA GLY A 33 9.87 -7.64 -3.92
C GLY A 33 10.00 -6.48 -4.91
N MET A 34 8.98 -6.22 -5.72
CA MET A 34 8.81 -4.94 -6.41
C MET A 34 8.62 -3.80 -5.40
N ASN A 35 9.55 -2.85 -5.36
CA ASN A 35 9.53 -1.73 -4.42
C ASN A 35 8.96 -0.46 -5.06
N VAL A 36 8.00 0.19 -4.39
CA VAL A 36 7.44 1.48 -4.81
C VAL A 36 8.00 2.58 -3.91
N GLY A 37 8.85 3.44 -4.47
CA GLY A 37 9.33 4.65 -3.78
C GLY A 37 8.36 5.81 -3.97
N ILE A 38 7.96 6.46 -2.88
CA ILE A 38 7.24 7.74 -2.89
C ILE A 38 8.21 8.79 -2.34
N LEU A 39 8.45 9.85 -3.11
CA LEU A 39 9.27 10.99 -2.72
C LEU A 39 8.36 12.19 -2.42
N ASP A 40 8.32 12.59 -1.17
CA ASP A 40 7.72 13.86 -0.72
C ASP A 40 8.85 14.78 -0.23
N ILE A 41 8.85 16.02 -0.70
CA ILE A 41 9.88 17.03 -0.41
C ILE A 41 9.27 18.44 -0.43
N PHE A 42 9.94 19.38 0.23
CA PHE A 42 9.67 20.81 0.08
C PHE A 42 9.80 21.21 -1.40
N GLY A 43 8.75 21.85 -1.94
CA GLY A 43 8.82 22.50 -3.25
C GLY A 43 9.74 23.72 -3.23
N PHE A 44 9.87 24.37 -4.38
CA PHE A 44 10.69 25.58 -4.50
C PHE A 44 10.16 26.73 -3.63
N GLU A 45 11.03 27.36 -2.84
CA GLU A 45 10.68 28.44 -1.90
C GLU A 45 11.34 29.76 -2.28
N ASN A 46 10.55 30.85 -2.30
CA ASN A 46 11.06 32.21 -2.42
C ASN A 46 10.20 33.15 -1.56
N PHE A 47 10.76 33.58 -0.43
CA PHE A 47 10.14 34.47 0.54
C PHE A 47 10.83 35.84 0.55
N GLY A 48 10.29 36.81 1.30
CA GLY A 48 10.92 38.14 1.46
C GLY A 48 12.30 38.12 2.14
N ARG A 49 12.68 37.01 2.78
CA ARG A 49 14.02 36.75 3.32
C ARG A 49 14.32 35.26 3.23
N ASN A 50 15.16 34.86 2.27
CA ASN A 50 15.60 33.47 2.10
C ASN A 50 16.95 33.26 2.77
N SER A 51 17.14 32.12 3.42
CA SER A 51 18.37 31.78 4.16
C SER A 51 18.94 30.43 3.67
N PHE A 52 19.99 29.91 4.32
CA PHE A 52 20.61 28.60 4.07
C PHE A 52 19.61 27.45 3.89
N GLU A 53 18.51 27.46 4.64
CA GLU A 53 17.44 26.47 4.56
C GLU A 53 16.75 26.48 3.20
N GLN A 54 16.31 27.66 2.72
CA GLN A 54 15.75 27.84 1.37
C GLN A 54 16.78 27.51 0.29
N LEU A 55 18.05 27.85 0.50
CA LEU A 55 19.13 27.52 -0.45
C LEU A 55 19.26 26.00 -0.63
N CYS A 56 19.27 25.22 0.47
CA CYS A 56 19.27 23.76 0.40
C CYS A 56 17.99 23.21 -0.27
N ILE A 57 16.81 23.75 0.05
CA ILE A 57 15.53 23.35 -0.57
C ILE A 57 15.56 23.61 -2.09
N ASN A 58 16.02 24.78 -2.50
CA ASN A 58 16.04 25.17 -3.91
C ASN A 58 17.12 24.42 -4.71
N ILE A 59 18.29 24.10 -4.12
CA ILE A 59 19.29 23.21 -4.74
C ILE A 59 18.72 21.80 -4.93
N ALA A 60 17.95 21.26 -3.97
CA ALA A 60 17.31 19.96 -4.13
C ALA A 60 16.25 19.98 -5.24
N ASN A 61 15.45 21.05 -5.33
CA ASN A 61 14.48 21.26 -6.41
C ASN A 61 15.16 21.38 -7.78
N GLU A 62 16.24 22.15 -7.89
CA GLU A 62 17.07 22.29 -9.10
C GLU A 62 17.56 20.92 -9.59
N GLN A 63 18.05 20.10 -8.65
CA GLN A 63 18.62 18.79 -8.92
C GLN A 63 17.56 17.75 -9.35
N ILE A 64 16.34 17.87 -8.82
CA ILE A 64 15.20 17.03 -9.21
C ILE A 64 14.59 17.50 -10.54
N GLN A 65 14.58 18.81 -10.83
CA GLN A 65 14.20 19.34 -12.14
C GLN A 65 15.18 18.87 -13.24
N TYR A 66 16.49 18.82 -12.95
CA TYR A 66 17.47 18.22 -13.87
C TYR A 66 17.19 16.74 -14.12
N TYR A 67 16.95 15.94 -13.06
CA TYR A 67 16.59 14.53 -13.21
C TYR A 67 15.31 14.35 -14.05
N PHE A 68 14.30 15.21 -13.85
CA PHE A 68 13.08 15.24 -14.67
C PHE A 68 13.40 15.58 -16.14
N ASN A 69 14.14 16.65 -16.43
CA ASN A 69 14.48 17.06 -17.79
C ASN A 69 15.25 15.93 -18.52
N GLN A 70 16.22 15.30 -17.85
CA GLN A 70 16.98 14.18 -18.40
C GLN A 70 16.11 12.92 -18.63
N HIS A 71 15.28 12.54 -17.66
CA HIS A 71 14.46 11.33 -17.78
C HIS A 71 13.29 11.48 -18.77
N VAL A 72 12.68 12.67 -18.86
CA VAL A 72 11.53 12.91 -19.74
C VAL A 72 11.95 13.29 -21.16
N PHE A 73 13.05 14.04 -21.34
CA PHE A 73 13.43 14.57 -22.66
C PHE A 73 14.65 13.88 -23.28
N ALA A 74 15.71 13.64 -22.52
CA ALA A 74 16.93 13.02 -23.06
C ALA A 74 16.76 11.50 -23.27
N LEU A 75 16.23 10.78 -22.26
CA LEU A 75 15.95 9.34 -22.40
C LEU A 75 14.85 9.03 -23.43
N GLU A 76 13.90 9.95 -23.67
CA GLU A 76 12.91 9.76 -24.73
C GLU A 76 13.55 9.87 -26.13
N GLN A 77 14.47 10.81 -26.35
CA GLN A 77 15.23 10.92 -27.61
C GLN A 77 16.17 9.72 -27.82
N VAL A 78 16.89 9.28 -26.79
CA VAL A 78 17.76 8.09 -26.85
C VAL A 78 16.94 6.82 -27.13
N GLU A 79 15.75 6.67 -26.55
CA GLU A 79 14.85 5.55 -26.84
C GLU A 79 14.40 5.53 -28.31
N TYR A 80 13.98 6.68 -28.86
CA TYR A 80 13.62 6.76 -30.29
C TYR A 80 14.80 6.43 -31.22
N GLN A 81 15.99 6.96 -30.93
CA GLN A 81 17.23 6.66 -31.68
C GLN A 81 17.59 5.17 -31.62
N ASN A 82 17.54 4.57 -30.42
CA ASN A 82 17.80 3.14 -30.22
C ASN A 82 16.83 2.27 -31.01
N GLU A 83 15.54 2.62 -31.03
CA GLU A 83 14.50 1.88 -31.77
C GLU A 83 14.42 2.25 -33.26
N GLY A 84 15.20 3.22 -33.75
CA GLY A 84 15.27 3.61 -35.16
C GLY A 84 14.10 4.47 -35.63
N ILE A 85 13.55 5.29 -34.74
CA ILE A 85 12.39 6.15 -34.99
C ILE A 85 12.85 7.59 -35.21
N ASP A 86 12.42 8.18 -36.31
CA ASP A 86 12.63 9.61 -36.58
C ASP A 86 11.85 10.45 -35.55
N ALA A 87 12.55 11.37 -34.90
CA ALA A 87 12.06 12.12 -33.76
C ALA A 87 12.59 13.54 -33.79
N THR A 88 11.67 14.50 -33.83
CA THR A 88 12.01 15.93 -33.73
C THR A 88 12.79 16.20 -32.44
N PRO A 89 14.04 16.68 -32.51
CA PRO A 89 14.83 16.96 -31.31
C PRO A 89 14.18 18.07 -30.51
N VAL A 90 14.10 17.89 -29.19
CA VAL A 90 13.36 18.81 -28.33
C VAL A 90 14.32 19.73 -27.59
N MET A 91 14.16 21.02 -27.83
CA MET A 91 14.82 22.07 -27.04
C MET A 91 14.19 22.14 -25.64
N TYR A 92 14.99 21.93 -24.61
CA TYR A 92 14.65 22.17 -23.22
C TYR A 92 15.78 22.95 -22.53
N GLU A 93 15.49 23.65 -21.44
CA GLU A 93 16.53 24.33 -20.67
C GLU A 93 17.34 23.32 -19.84
N ASP A 94 18.61 23.12 -20.18
CA ASP A 94 19.53 22.33 -19.36
C ASP A 94 20.11 23.18 -18.21
N ASN A 95 19.66 22.88 -17.00
CA ASN A 95 20.14 23.50 -15.77
C ASN A 95 21.41 22.82 -15.21
N ARG A 96 22.03 21.87 -15.93
CA ARG A 96 23.32 21.27 -15.56
C ARG A 96 24.39 22.27 -15.11
N PRO A 97 24.65 23.38 -15.83
CA PRO A 97 25.76 24.27 -15.45
C PRO A 97 25.53 25.02 -14.14
N LEU A 98 24.27 25.17 -13.72
CA LEU A 98 23.89 25.72 -12.41
C LEU A 98 24.09 24.68 -11.30
N LEU A 99 23.81 23.40 -11.56
CA LEU A 99 24.11 22.32 -10.62
C LEU A 99 25.61 22.10 -10.42
N ASP A 100 26.41 22.27 -11.47
CA ASP A 100 27.87 22.26 -11.34
C ASP A 100 28.36 23.46 -10.50
N MET A 101 27.83 24.68 -10.73
CA MET A 101 28.09 25.85 -9.86
C MET A 101 27.76 25.56 -8.38
N PHE A 102 26.72 24.77 -8.07
CA PHE A 102 26.37 24.40 -6.69
C PHE A 102 27.26 23.29 -6.10
N LEU A 103 27.51 22.22 -6.87
CA LEU A 103 27.90 20.91 -6.34
C LEU A 103 29.32 20.46 -6.73
N GLN A 104 29.95 21.10 -7.72
CA GLN A 104 31.29 20.76 -8.20
C GLN A 104 32.36 21.05 -7.12
N LYS A 105 33.51 20.37 -7.23
CA LYS A 105 34.69 20.61 -6.40
C LYS A 105 35.90 20.97 -7.27
N PRO A 106 36.82 21.84 -6.78
CA PRO A 106 36.83 22.45 -5.46
C PRO A 106 35.96 23.72 -5.32
N LEU A 107 35.60 24.41 -6.41
CA LEU A 107 35.07 25.79 -6.37
C LEU A 107 33.53 25.95 -6.38
N GLY A 108 32.74 24.86 -6.30
CA GLY A 108 31.28 24.98 -6.22
C GLY A 108 30.80 25.61 -4.91
N LEU A 109 29.63 26.25 -4.92
CA LEU A 109 29.09 27.04 -3.80
C LEU A 109 29.11 26.28 -2.46
N LEU A 110 28.65 25.03 -2.43
CA LEU A 110 28.66 24.23 -1.19
C LEU A 110 30.07 23.85 -0.73
N ALA A 111 31.06 23.82 -1.62
CA ALA A 111 32.45 23.53 -1.28
C ALA A 111 33.16 24.78 -0.72
N LEU A 112 32.93 25.95 -1.30
CA LEU A 112 33.40 27.25 -0.78
C LEU A 112 32.81 27.54 0.62
N LEU A 113 31.50 27.29 0.78
CA LEU A 113 30.81 27.40 2.07
C LEU A 113 31.41 26.45 3.11
N ASP A 114 31.71 25.21 2.74
CA ASP A 114 32.40 24.22 3.58
C ASP A 114 33.83 24.62 3.97
N GLU A 115 34.48 25.48 3.19
CA GLU A 115 35.83 25.97 3.45
C GLU A 115 35.81 27.13 4.45
N GLU A 116 35.01 28.18 4.18
CA GLU A 116 34.82 29.30 5.12
C GLU A 116 34.25 28.83 6.47
N SER A 117 33.37 27.83 6.46
CA SER A 117 32.83 27.24 7.69
C SER A 117 33.92 26.60 8.57
N ARG A 118 35.09 26.27 8.03
CA ARG A 118 36.24 25.72 8.77
C ARG A 118 37.27 26.77 9.16
N PHE A 119 37.29 27.94 8.51
CA PHE A 119 38.22 29.01 8.84
C PHE A 119 37.74 29.80 10.08
N PRO A 120 38.52 29.88 11.18
CA PRO A 120 38.02 30.45 12.45
C PRO A 120 37.65 31.93 12.39
N GLN A 121 38.31 32.71 11.52
CA GLN A 121 38.09 34.15 11.35
C GLN A 121 37.15 34.50 10.17
N ALA A 122 36.60 33.51 9.47
CA ALA A 122 35.63 33.76 8.40
C ALA A 122 34.31 34.27 8.97
N THR A 123 33.73 35.24 8.26
CA THR A 123 32.44 35.87 8.55
C THR A 123 31.48 35.65 7.38
N ASP A 124 30.19 35.86 7.59
CA ASP A 124 29.22 35.76 6.49
C ASP A 124 29.51 36.78 5.36
N GLN A 125 30.23 37.86 5.67
CA GLN A 125 30.75 38.81 4.67
C GLN A 125 31.86 38.18 3.81
N THR A 126 32.89 37.58 4.42
CA THR A 126 33.98 36.92 3.64
C THR A 126 33.45 35.77 2.79
N LEU A 127 32.39 35.10 3.24
CA LEU A 127 31.66 34.10 2.46
C LEU A 127 31.03 34.71 1.18
N VAL A 128 30.33 35.84 1.27
CA VAL A 128 29.70 36.50 0.10
C VAL A 128 30.75 37.04 -0.86
N ASP A 129 31.81 37.66 -0.34
CA ASP A 129 32.92 38.17 -1.15
C ASP A 129 33.61 37.02 -1.91
N LYS A 130 33.86 35.89 -1.23
CA LYS A 130 34.42 34.68 -1.86
C LYS A 130 33.48 34.04 -2.89
N PHE A 131 32.16 34.09 -2.69
CA PHE A 131 31.20 33.70 -3.72
C PHE A 131 31.27 34.62 -4.96
N GLU A 132 31.36 35.93 -4.77
CA GLU A 132 31.48 36.89 -5.89
C GLU A 132 32.80 36.75 -6.67
N ASP A 133 33.89 36.37 -6.01
CA ASP A 133 35.16 36.09 -6.70
C ASP A 133 35.16 34.77 -7.49
N ASN A 134 34.53 33.71 -6.96
CA ASN A 134 34.67 32.35 -7.51
C ASN A 134 33.49 31.89 -8.37
N LEU A 135 32.27 32.42 -8.18
CA LEU A 135 31.05 31.94 -8.84
C LEU A 135 30.60 32.82 -10.02
N ARG A 136 31.54 33.55 -10.65
CA ARG A 136 31.32 34.53 -11.72
C ARG A 136 30.75 33.90 -12.99
N CYS A 137 29.43 33.73 -13.03
CA CYS A 137 28.67 33.09 -14.11
C CYS A 137 27.30 33.75 -14.30
N LYS A 138 26.60 33.44 -15.40
CA LYS A 138 25.28 34.04 -15.74
C LYS A 138 24.16 33.79 -14.71
N TYR A 139 24.35 32.88 -13.76
CA TYR A 139 23.34 32.52 -12.77
C TYR A 139 23.49 33.26 -11.44
N PHE A 140 24.68 33.76 -11.11
CA PHE A 140 24.99 34.42 -9.84
C PHE A 140 25.06 35.95 -10.02
N TRP A 141 24.57 36.71 -9.04
CA TRP A 141 24.83 38.15 -8.95
C TRP A 141 24.85 38.64 -7.50
N ARG A 142 25.53 39.76 -7.26
CA ARG A 142 25.43 40.52 -6.02
C ARG A 142 24.49 41.73 -6.18
N PRO A 143 23.59 42.03 -5.22
CA PRO A 143 22.81 43.26 -5.25
C PRO A 143 23.70 44.47 -4.94
N LYS A 144 23.50 45.57 -5.67
CA LYS A 144 24.16 46.85 -5.31
C LYS A 144 23.49 47.42 -4.06
N GLY A 145 24.27 47.74 -3.04
CA GLY A 145 23.79 48.35 -1.79
C GLY A 145 23.25 47.38 -0.73
N VAL A 146 23.45 46.06 -0.88
CA VAL A 146 23.14 45.07 0.16
C VAL A 146 24.31 44.09 0.31
N GLU A 147 25.17 44.35 1.30
CA GLU A 147 26.51 43.74 1.39
C GLU A 147 26.46 42.22 1.68
N LEU A 148 25.59 41.82 2.62
CA LEU A 148 25.42 40.44 3.09
C LEU A 148 24.39 39.61 2.28
N CYS A 149 24.15 39.95 1.02
CA CYS A 149 23.20 39.20 0.18
C CYS A 149 23.80 38.80 -1.18
N PHE A 150 23.34 37.66 -1.70
CA PHE A 150 23.66 37.16 -3.03
C PHE A 150 22.41 36.58 -3.71
N GLY A 151 22.34 36.67 -5.03
CA GLY A 151 21.19 36.20 -5.82
C GLY A 151 21.56 35.09 -6.78
N ILE A 152 20.63 34.14 -6.98
CA ILE A 152 20.80 33.02 -7.91
C ILE A 152 19.56 32.88 -8.82
N LEU A 153 19.81 32.66 -10.11
CA LEU A 153 18.80 32.41 -11.14
C LEU A 153 18.56 30.91 -11.24
N HIS A 154 17.56 30.44 -10.52
CA HIS A 154 17.06 29.07 -10.59
C HIS A 154 16.13 28.87 -11.78
N TYR A 155 15.81 27.61 -12.12
CA TYR A 155 14.79 27.29 -13.12
C TYR A 155 13.40 27.95 -12.83
N ALA A 156 13.08 28.16 -11.55
CA ALA A 156 11.86 28.81 -11.09
C ALA A 156 11.97 30.33 -10.94
N GLY A 157 13.10 30.93 -11.32
CA GLY A 157 13.33 32.38 -11.34
C GLY A 157 14.42 32.85 -10.37
N LYS A 158 14.44 34.16 -10.14
CA LYS A 158 15.47 34.82 -9.31
C LYS A 158 15.11 34.73 -7.82
N VAL A 159 16.03 34.18 -7.03
CA VAL A 159 15.95 34.16 -5.56
C VAL A 159 17.08 35.00 -4.98
N LEU A 160 16.76 35.81 -3.97
CA LEU A 160 17.72 36.58 -3.19
C LEU A 160 17.94 35.90 -1.84
N TYR A 161 19.17 35.54 -1.53
CA TYR A 161 19.57 34.89 -0.28
C TYR A 161 20.33 35.88 0.62
N ASP A 162 19.95 35.87 1.89
CA ASP A 162 20.64 36.55 2.98
C ASP A 162 21.70 35.61 3.58
N ALA A 163 22.94 36.08 3.65
CA ALA A 163 24.07 35.33 4.20
C ALA A 163 24.15 35.38 5.73
N SER A 164 23.36 36.22 6.41
CA SER A 164 23.41 36.41 7.87
C SER A 164 23.27 35.09 8.64
N GLY A 165 24.32 34.69 9.36
CA GLY A 165 24.38 33.46 10.15
C GLY A 165 24.54 32.16 9.34
N VAL A 166 24.81 32.23 8.03
CA VAL A 166 24.94 31.04 7.18
C VAL A 166 26.16 30.20 7.56
N LEU A 167 27.28 30.81 7.96
CA LEU A 167 28.43 30.06 8.48
C LEU A 167 28.11 29.33 9.79
N GLU A 168 27.38 29.96 10.72
CA GLU A 168 26.97 29.29 11.97
C GLU A 168 26.01 28.14 11.69
N LYS A 169 25.00 28.36 10.85
CA LYS A 169 24.04 27.34 10.41
C LYS A 169 24.71 26.16 9.72
N ASN A 170 25.77 26.39 8.93
CA ASN A 170 26.50 25.33 8.26
C ASN A 170 27.46 24.58 9.19
N ARG A 171 28.03 25.25 10.20
CA ARG A 171 28.86 24.64 11.26
C ARG A 171 28.05 23.71 12.17
N ASP A 172 26.84 24.12 12.57
CA ASP A 172 25.88 23.42 13.47
C ASP A 172 26.50 22.73 14.70
N THR A 173 27.58 23.30 15.24
CA THR A 173 28.37 22.67 16.31
C THR A 173 27.73 22.83 17.68
N LEU A 174 27.54 21.71 18.39
CA LEU A 174 27.24 21.72 19.83
C LEU A 174 28.56 21.71 20.63
N PRO A 175 28.70 22.50 21.71
CA PRO A 175 29.90 22.49 22.55
C PRO A 175 30.18 21.11 23.16
N ALA A 176 31.47 20.78 23.31
CA ALA A 176 31.92 19.46 23.74
C ALA A 176 31.38 19.08 25.13
N ASP A 177 31.39 20.02 26.08
CA ASP A 177 30.94 19.81 27.46
C ASP A 177 29.44 19.48 27.52
N VAL A 178 28.64 20.13 26.66
CA VAL A 178 27.21 19.84 26.51
C VAL A 178 26.98 18.45 25.91
N VAL A 179 27.85 18.00 24.99
CA VAL A 179 27.81 16.61 24.48
C VAL A 179 28.18 15.60 25.57
N VAL A 180 29.16 15.92 26.44
CA VAL A 180 29.53 15.07 27.59
C VAL A 180 28.38 14.95 28.57
N VAL A 181 27.78 16.07 29.02
CA VAL A 181 26.63 16.10 29.94
C VAL A 181 25.44 15.30 29.39
N LEU A 182 25.17 15.37 28.08
CA LEU A 182 24.08 14.61 27.45
C LEU A 182 24.38 13.10 27.33
N ARG A 183 25.65 12.68 27.35
CA ARG A 183 26.07 11.28 27.42
C ARG A 183 26.08 10.72 28.84
N THR A 184 26.44 11.53 29.83
CA THR A 184 26.46 11.15 31.26
C THR A 184 25.10 11.29 31.95
N SER A 185 24.09 11.85 31.27
CA SER A 185 22.73 11.98 31.78
C SER A 185 22.13 10.65 32.27
N GLU A 186 21.52 10.68 33.46
CA GLU A 186 20.77 9.57 34.05
C GLU A 186 19.59 9.10 33.17
N ASN A 187 19.09 9.99 32.29
CA ASN A 187 18.05 9.65 31.33
C ASN A 187 18.64 8.76 30.21
N LYS A 188 18.39 7.45 30.34
CA LYS A 188 18.82 6.40 29.40
C LYS A 188 18.50 6.72 27.93
N LEU A 189 17.41 7.44 27.63
CA LEU A 189 17.10 7.83 26.25
C LEU A 189 18.06 8.92 25.76
N LEU A 190 18.34 9.96 26.56
CA LEU A 190 19.30 11.02 26.20
C LEU A 190 20.71 10.44 26.02
N GLN A 191 21.14 9.59 26.95
CA GLN A 191 22.41 8.86 26.84
C GLN A 191 22.49 8.06 25.53
N GLN A 192 21.46 7.28 25.18
CA GLN A 192 21.43 6.53 23.91
C GLN A 192 21.49 7.47 22.69
N LEU A 193 20.68 8.53 22.67
CA LEU A 193 20.65 9.49 21.58
C LEU A 193 22.02 10.13 21.32
N PHE A 194 22.79 10.46 22.37
CA PHE A 194 24.09 11.15 22.24
C PHE A 194 25.32 10.21 22.22
N SER A 195 25.13 8.92 22.52
CA SER A 195 26.17 7.89 22.36
C SER A 195 26.19 7.30 20.94
N ILE A 196 25.05 7.23 20.25
CA ILE A 196 24.98 6.73 18.87
C ILE A 196 25.66 7.73 17.90
N PRO A 197 26.55 7.27 17.00
CA PRO A 197 27.19 8.13 15.99
C PRO A 197 26.23 8.52 14.86
N LEU A 198 26.57 9.60 14.15
CA LEU A 198 25.85 10.02 12.95
C LEU A 198 26.44 9.34 11.69
N THR A 199 25.57 9.10 10.72
CA THR A 199 25.92 8.64 9.37
C THR A 199 26.46 9.79 8.51
N LYS A 200 26.98 9.46 7.32
CA LYS A 200 27.41 10.46 6.32
C LYS A 200 26.27 11.37 5.82
N THR A 201 25.01 11.09 6.15
CA THR A 201 23.82 11.91 5.84
C THR A 201 23.23 12.60 7.09
N GLY A 202 23.97 12.63 8.22
CA GLY A 202 23.54 13.33 9.44
C GLY A 202 22.51 12.59 10.31
N ASN A 203 22.03 11.42 9.87
CA ASN A 203 21.08 10.60 10.61
C ASN A 203 21.76 9.71 11.67
N LEU A 204 21.06 9.34 12.74
CA LEU A 204 21.56 8.37 13.74
C LEU A 204 21.80 7.00 13.10
N ALA A 205 22.98 6.41 13.31
CA ALA A 205 23.30 5.08 12.81
C ALA A 205 22.41 4.00 13.48
N GLN A 206 21.80 3.13 12.68
CA GLN A 206 20.89 2.11 13.18
C GLN A 206 21.68 1.01 13.94
N THR A 207 21.54 0.99 15.27
CA THR A 207 22.16 -0.03 16.12
C THR A 207 21.59 -1.41 15.79
N ARG A 208 22.46 -2.41 15.55
CA ARG A 208 22.07 -3.82 15.30
C ARG A 208 21.58 -4.55 16.58
N ALA A 209 20.64 -3.95 17.31
CA ALA A 209 19.99 -4.59 18.44
C ALA A 209 19.05 -5.71 17.95
N ARG A 210 19.30 -6.96 18.38
CA ARG A 210 18.37 -8.09 18.15
C ARG A 210 17.09 -7.88 18.98
N ILE A 211 16.09 -7.22 18.39
CA ILE A 211 14.73 -7.20 18.94
C ILE A 211 14.06 -8.52 18.51
N THR A 212 13.88 -9.44 19.47
CA THR A 212 13.06 -10.63 19.28
C THR A 212 11.57 -10.25 19.24
N ALA A 213 10.79 -10.91 18.39
CA ALA A 213 9.45 -10.46 17.99
C ALA A 213 8.35 -10.50 19.07
N ALA A 214 8.66 -10.93 20.30
CA ALA A 214 7.71 -11.01 21.40
C ALA A 214 7.36 -9.63 22.01
N SER A 215 8.26 -8.65 21.95
CA SER A 215 8.10 -7.36 22.64
C SER A 215 7.31 -6.31 21.83
N ARG A 216 6.06 -6.64 21.47
CA ARG A 216 5.15 -5.71 20.75
C ARG A 216 4.32 -4.78 21.64
N SER A 217 4.32 -4.96 22.96
CA SER A 217 3.58 -4.12 23.91
C SER A 217 4.30 -4.00 25.26
N LEU A 218 5.09 -2.91 25.43
CA LEU A 218 5.58 -2.26 26.67
C LEU A 218 6.91 -1.50 26.36
N PRO A 219 7.33 -0.55 27.22
CA PRO A 219 8.69 0.01 27.18
C PRO A 219 9.76 -1.09 27.40
N PRO A 220 10.96 -0.97 26.79
CA PRO A 220 11.96 -2.04 26.83
C PRO A 220 12.68 -2.13 28.18
N HIS A 221 12.24 -3.04 29.04
CA HIS A 221 12.94 -3.36 30.29
C HIS A 221 14.08 -4.36 30.02
N PHE A 222 15.31 -3.85 29.86
CA PHE A 222 16.50 -4.68 29.65
C PHE A 222 17.09 -5.19 30.97
N SER A 223 17.25 -6.50 31.09
CA SER A 223 17.98 -7.16 32.18
C SER A 223 19.50 -7.05 32.00
N ALA A 224 20.25 -7.04 33.12
CA ALA A 224 21.68 -6.74 33.15
C ALA A 224 22.60 -7.91 32.70
N GLY A 225 22.43 -8.37 31.45
CA GLY A 225 23.33 -9.34 30.83
C GLY A 225 24.61 -8.68 30.30
N ARG A 226 25.77 -9.03 30.86
CA ARG A 226 27.10 -8.57 30.38
C ARG A 226 27.46 -9.20 29.03
N ALA A 227 26.95 -8.64 27.93
CA ALA A 227 27.51 -8.88 26.61
C ALA A 227 28.87 -8.15 26.50
N LYS A 228 29.96 -8.90 26.35
CA LYS A 228 31.27 -8.32 25.98
C LYS A 228 31.23 -7.85 24.53
N VAL A 229 30.76 -6.62 24.32
CA VAL A 229 31.22 -5.81 23.18
C VAL A 229 32.62 -5.34 23.53
N ASP A 230 33.56 -5.46 22.59
CA ASP A 230 34.97 -5.16 22.86
C ASP A 230 35.14 -3.65 23.14
N THR A 231 35.31 -3.30 24.41
CA THR A 231 35.11 -1.92 24.89
C THR A 231 36.37 -1.05 24.72
N LEU A 232 37.45 -1.62 24.15
CA LEU A 232 38.78 -1.02 24.12
C LEU A 232 38.96 0.08 23.06
N GLU A 233 38.12 0.11 22.02
CA GLU A 233 38.14 1.21 21.02
C GLU A 233 37.25 2.41 21.39
N VAL A 234 36.44 2.32 22.45
CA VAL A 234 35.46 3.35 22.82
C VAL A 234 36.04 4.41 23.77
N ILE A 235 37.24 4.18 24.32
CA ILE A 235 37.97 5.11 25.21
C ILE A 235 39.23 5.63 24.51
N ARG A 236 39.05 6.22 23.32
CA ARG A 236 40.04 7.13 22.72
C ARG A 236 39.84 8.55 23.28
N HIS A 237 40.92 9.32 23.33
CA HIS A 237 40.96 10.62 24.00
C HIS A 237 39.92 11.61 23.44
N PRO A 238 39.44 12.59 24.23
CA PRO A 238 38.47 13.61 23.77
C PRO A 238 38.89 14.27 22.45
N GLU A 239 40.19 14.50 22.30
CA GLU A 239 40.82 15.13 21.14
C GLU A 239 40.71 14.30 19.85
N GLU A 240 40.83 12.97 19.88
CA GLU A 240 40.73 12.15 18.67
C GLU A 240 39.31 12.16 18.08
N THR A 241 38.28 12.32 18.93
CA THR A 241 36.89 12.46 18.45
C THR A 241 36.64 13.78 17.69
N THR A 242 37.57 14.74 17.76
CA THR A 242 37.52 15.98 16.95
C THR A 242 38.04 15.79 15.52
N ASN A 243 38.75 14.67 15.25
CA ASN A 243 39.54 14.49 14.03
C ASN A 243 38.78 13.80 12.88
N MET A 244 37.51 13.41 13.09
CA MET A 244 36.55 13.42 11.98
C MET A 244 36.38 14.88 11.54
N LYS A 245 37.05 15.28 10.44
CA LYS A 245 36.91 16.61 9.79
C LYS A 245 35.44 17.06 9.86
N ARG A 246 35.14 18.02 10.75
CA ARG A 246 33.77 18.29 11.22
C ARG A 246 32.84 18.44 10.02
N GLN A 247 31.92 17.50 9.87
CA GLN A 247 30.99 17.49 8.75
C GLN A 247 29.94 18.57 8.99
N THR A 248 29.88 19.47 8.03
CA THR A 248 28.96 20.60 7.94
C THR A 248 27.58 20.15 7.43
N MET A 249 26.57 21.00 7.62
CA MET A 249 25.23 20.74 7.11
C MET A 249 25.19 20.64 5.58
N ALA A 250 25.96 21.45 4.85
CA ALA A 250 26.11 21.37 3.40
C ALA A 250 26.78 20.05 2.97
N SER A 251 27.79 19.55 3.70
CA SER A 251 28.34 18.22 3.46
C SER A 251 27.29 17.11 3.67
N TYR A 252 26.55 17.14 4.78
CA TYR A 252 25.49 16.15 5.06
C TYR A 252 24.37 16.19 4.00
N PHE A 253 23.89 17.39 3.65
CA PHE A 253 22.91 17.62 2.59
C PHE A 253 23.39 17.06 1.25
N ARG A 254 24.62 17.37 0.83
CA ARG A 254 25.19 16.90 -0.43
C ARG A 254 25.28 15.36 -0.50
N TYR A 255 25.63 14.68 0.60
CA TYR A 255 25.59 13.23 0.66
C TYR A 255 24.16 12.67 0.62
N SER A 256 23.20 13.31 1.30
CA SER A 256 21.80 12.90 1.28
C SER A 256 21.17 13.05 -0.11
N LEU A 257 21.51 14.11 -0.83
CA LEU A 257 21.04 14.35 -2.20
C LEU A 257 21.61 13.31 -3.19
N MET A 258 22.89 12.94 -3.05
CA MET A 258 23.49 11.87 -3.85
C MET A 258 22.89 10.49 -3.56
N ASP A 259 22.58 10.17 -2.30
CA ASP A 259 21.94 8.91 -1.87
C ASP A 259 20.46 8.81 -2.28
N LEU A 260 19.77 9.96 -2.42
CA LEU A 260 18.44 10.02 -3.01
C LEU A 260 18.49 9.74 -4.53
N LEU A 261 19.36 10.44 -5.26
CA LEU A 261 19.47 10.31 -6.71
C LEU A 261 19.85 8.90 -7.16
N SER A 262 20.77 8.23 -6.46
CA SER A 262 21.18 6.87 -6.81
C SER A 262 20.02 5.87 -6.75
N LYS A 263 19.07 6.08 -5.82
CA LYS A 263 17.83 5.28 -5.71
C LYS A 263 16.82 5.64 -6.79
N MET A 264 16.69 6.93 -7.11
CA MET A 264 15.80 7.40 -8.18
C MET A 264 16.24 6.94 -9.59
N VAL A 265 17.54 6.77 -9.84
CA VAL A 265 18.05 6.32 -11.16
C VAL A 265 17.78 4.84 -11.43
N VAL A 266 17.60 4.01 -10.40
CA VAL A 266 17.33 2.56 -10.55
C VAL A 266 15.85 2.25 -10.79
N GLY A 267 14.94 3.10 -10.32
CA GLY A 267 13.49 2.90 -10.46
C GLY A 267 12.89 3.51 -11.73
N GLN A 268 11.69 3.07 -12.11
CA GLN A 268 10.85 3.76 -13.09
C GLN A 268 10.13 4.94 -12.42
N PRO A 269 10.41 6.21 -12.78
CA PRO A 269 9.82 7.36 -12.11
C PRO A 269 8.41 7.67 -12.62
N HIS A 270 7.53 8.00 -11.68
CA HIS A 270 6.21 8.57 -11.96
C HIS A 270 6.15 9.98 -11.38
N PHE A 271 6.06 10.98 -12.25
CA PHE A 271 6.09 12.39 -11.84
C PHE A 271 4.67 12.92 -11.58
N VAL A 272 4.46 13.45 -10.37
CA VAL A 272 3.28 14.25 -10.00
C VAL A 272 3.73 15.69 -9.80
N ARG A 273 3.08 16.65 -10.46
CA ARG A 273 3.38 18.08 -10.33
C ARG A 273 2.22 18.78 -9.62
N CYS A 274 2.44 19.13 -8.36
CA CYS A 274 1.50 19.94 -7.59
C CYS A 274 1.62 21.41 -8.01
N ILE A 275 0.48 22.07 -8.25
CA ILE A 275 0.41 23.49 -8.63
C ILE A 275 -0.34 24.25 -7.55
N LYS A 276 0.25 25.35 -7.07
CA LYS A 276 -0.32 26.25 -6.07
C LYS A 276 -1.30 27.21 -6.76
N PRO A 277 -2.61 27.19 -6.43
CA PRO A 277 -3.61 27.97 -7.18
C PRO A 277 -3.61 29.45 -6.81
N ASN A 278 -3.26 29.81 -5.58
CA ASN A 278 -3.09 31.18 -5.09
C ASN A 278 -2.15 31.19 -3.88
N ASP A 279 -1.63 32.36 -3.55
CA ASP A 279 -0.66 32.52 -2.46
C ASP A 279 -1.30 32.73 -1.08
N ASP A 280 -2.54 33.22 -1.06
CA ASP A 280 -3.35 33.55 0.12
C ASP A 280 -3.90 32.32 0.88
N ARG A 281 -3.80 31.13 0.27
CA ARG A 281 -4.34 29.84 0.75
C ARG A 281 -5.88 29.75 0.73
N GLU A 282 -6.53 30.60 -0.05
CA GLU A 282 -7.99 30.63 -0.16
C GLU A 282 -8.53 29.50 -1.06
N ALA A 283 -9.61 28.85 -0.67
CA ALA A 283 -10.25 27.84 -1.50
C ALA A 283 -10.91 28.46 -2.75
N LEU A 284 -10.95 27.71 -3.85
CA LEU A 284 -11.57 28.10 -5.14
C LEU A 284 -11.01 29.36 -5.84
N LYS A 285 -10.03 30.07 -5.25
CA LYS A 285 -9.35 31.22 -5.86
C LYS A 285 -8.19 30.79 -6.76
N PHE A 286 -8.09 31.39 -7.96
CA PHE A 286 -7.10 31.05 -8.97
C PHE A 286 -6.33 32.29 -9.46
N SER A 287 -5.06 32.39 -9.09
CA SER A 287 -4.13 33.42 -9.56
C SER A 287 -3.51 32.97 -10.90
N ARG A 288 -4.08 33.48 -12.00
CA ARG A 288 -3.66 33.11 -13.37
C ARG A 288 -2.17 33.31 -13.62
N GLU A 289 -1.59 34.39 -13.07
CA GLU A 289 -0.18 34.75 -13.29
C GLU A 289 0.75 33.84 -12.48
N SER A 290 0.47 33.62 -11.19
CA SER A 290 1.24 32.71 -10.33
C SER A 290 1.20 31.27 -10.87
N VAL A 291 0.04 30.80 -11.35
CA VAL A 291 -0.09 29.48 -11.98
C VAL A 291 0.63 29.41 -13.34
N LEU A 292 0.53 30.43 -14.19
CA LEU A 292 1.22 30.45 -15.48
C LEU A 292 2.74 30.48 -15.33
N ALA A 293 3.26 31.16 -14.31
CA ALA A 293 4.69 31.12 -13.96
C ALA A 293 5.13 29.71 -13.56
N GLN A 294 4.38 29.03 -12.69
CA GLN A 294 4.66 27.64 -12.28
C GLN A 294 4.60 26.64 -13.46
N LEU A 295 3.63 26.78 -14.36
CA LEU A 295 3.50 25.89 -15.53
C LEU A 295 4.68 26.02 -16.51
N ARG A 296 5.25 27.22 -16.63
CA ARG A 296 6.45 27.48 -17.44
C ARG A 296 7.70 26.93 -16.78
N SER A 297 7.98 27.29 -15.53
CA SER A 297 9.23 26.87 -14.87
C SER A 297 9.32 25.36 -14.67
N THR A 298 8.22 24.68 -14.34
CA THR A 298 8.23 23.23 -14.12
C THR A 298 8.43 22.38 -15.40
N GLY A 299 8.43 22.99 -16.59
CA GLY A 299 8.60 22.30 -17.87
C GLY A 299 7.35 21.54 -18.35
N ILE A 300 6.17 21.91 -17.85
CA ILE A 300 4.92 21.19 -18.11
C ILE A 300 4.41 21.46 -19.54
N LEU A 301 4.53 22.69 -20.03
CA LEU A 301 4.05 23.08 -21.37
C LEU A 301 4.83 22.32 -22.47
N GLU A 302 6.14 22.22 -22.26
CA GLU A 302 7.10 21.50 -23.08
C GLU A 302 6.77 20.01 -23.03
N THR A 303 6.63 19.43 -21.83
CA THR A 303 6.24 18.02 -21.64
C THR A 303 4.93 17.67 -22.33
N VAL A 304 3.93 18.56 -22.31
CA VAL A 304 2.65 18.37 -23.01
C VAL A 304 2.82 18.45 -24.54
N SER A 305 3.63 19.38 -25.05
CA SER A 305 3.90 19.45 -26.49
C SER A 305 4.58 18.18 -27.00
N ILE A 306 5.60 17.70 -26.28
CA ILE A 306 6.34 16.46 -26.62
C ILE A 306 5.40 15.27 -26.62
N ARG A 307 4.62 15.05 -25.54
CA ARG A 307 3.72 13.89 -25.45
C ARG A 307 2.58 13.90 -26.46
N ARG A 308 2.28 15.06 -27.06
CA ARG A 308 1.35 15.20 -28.19
C ARG A 308 2.04 14.90 -29.54
N GLN A 309 3.27 15.38 -29.73
CA GLN A 309 4.04 15.25 -30.99
C GLN A 309 4.69 13.86 -31.14
N GLY A 310 5.30 13.34 -30.08
CA GLY A 310 5.91 12.00 -30.01
C GLY A 310 4.91 10.88 -29.67
N TYR A 311 5.41 9.77 -29.12
CA TYR A 311 4.67 8.53 -28.86
C TYR A 311 4.65 8.23 -27.35
N SER A 312 3.60 8.70 -26.67
CA SER A 312 3.46 8.64 -25.21
C SER A 312 3.41 7.22 -24.63
N HIS A 313 3.15 6.20 -25.45
CA HIS A 313 3.20 4.80 -25.04
C HIS A 313 4.17 4.00 -25.90
N ARG A 314 5.03 3.23 -25.21
CA ARG A 314 6.09 2.40 -25.78
C ARG A 314 5.95 1.03 -25.12
N ILE A 315 5.63 -0.01 -25.88
CA ILE A 315 5.26 -1.34 -25.35
C ILE A 315 6.06 -2.41 -26.08
N LEU A 316 6.72 -3.33 -25.38
CA LEU A 316 7.48 -4.43 -26.00
C LEU A 316 6.56 -5.31 -26.85
N PHE A 317 7.06 -5.87 -27.96
CA PHE A 317 6.25 -6.75 -28.82
C PHE A 317 5.63 -7.94 -28.05
N GLU A 318 6.35 -8.54 -27.09
CA GLU A 318 5.78 -9.60 -26.23
C GLU A 318 4.60 -9.08 -25.41
N GLU A 319 4.78 -7.99 -24.66
CA GLU A 319 3.72 -7.42 -23.80
C GLU A 319 2.51 -6.96 -24.62
N PHE A 320 2.75 -6.36 -25.78
CA PHE A 320 1.71 -5.89 -26.69
C PHE A 320 0.87 -7.05 -27.24
N VAL A 321 1.51 -8.08 -27.79
CA VAL A 321 0.81 -9.27 -28.31
C VAL A 321 0.09 -9.99 -27.16
N LYS A 322 0.78 -10.27 -26.05
CA LYS A 322 0.23 -10.93 -24.85
C LYS A 322 -1.00 -10.23 -24.26
N ARG A 323 -1.08 -8.89 -24.36
CA ARG A 323 -2.20 -8.09 -23.88
C ARG A 323 -3.35 -7.96 -24.89
N TYR A 324 -3.04 -7.84 -26.18
CA TYR A 324 -4.01 -7.43 -27.21
C TYR A 324 -4.31 -8.48 -28.29
N TYR A 325 -3.70 -9.68 -28.26
CA TYR A 325 -3.87 -10.68 -29.33
C TYR A 325 -5.34 -11.04 -29.62
N TYR A 326 -6.20 -11.07 -28.61
CA TYR A 326 -7.64 -11.33 -28.75
C TYR A 326 -8.39 -10.38 -29.70
N LEU A 327 -7.81 -9.23 -30.07
CA LEU A 327 -8.39 -8.28 -31.03
C LEU A 327 -8.23 -8.76 -32.49
N ALA A 328 -7.16 -9.52 -32.78
CA ALA A 328 -6.86 -10.01 -34.13
C ALA A 328 -6.91 -11.53 -34.28
N PHE A 329 -6.44 -12.26 -33.28
CA PHE A 329 -6.26 -13.71 -33.25
C PHE A 329 -7.38 -14.41 -32.45
N LYS A 330 -7.56 -15.71 -32.67
CA LYS A 330 -8.54 -16.52 -31.95
C LYS A 330 -8.02 -16.86 -30.55
N ALA A 331 -8.92 -17.02 -29.58
CA ALA A 331 -8.55 -17.26 -28.17
C ALA A 331 -7.79 -18.58 -27.89
N HIS A 332 -7.66 -19.48 -28.87
CA HIS A 332 -6.86 -20.71 -28.81
C HIS A 332 -5.51 -20.60 -29.56
N GLU A 333 -5.27 -19.50 -30.26
CA GLU A 333 -4.01 -19.24 -30.96
C GLU A 333 -3.06 -18.53 -29.99
N THR A 334 -1.80 -18.97 -29.92
CA THR A 334 -0.72 -18.29 -29.19
C THR A 334 0.23 -17.66 -30.22
N PRO A 335 -0.09 -16.47 -30.75
CA PRO A 335 0.75 -15.83 -31.77
C PRO A 335 2.14 -15.50 -31.21
N VAL A 336 3.15 -15.66 -32.07
CA VAL A 336 4.55 -15.31 -31.75
C VAL A 336 4.66 -13.81 -31.53
N ALA A 337 5.50 -13.39 -30.58
CA ALA A 337 5.78 -12.00 -30.24
C ALA A 337 6.63 -11.26 -31.29
N SER A 338 6.19 -11.27 -32.55
CA SER A 338 6.89 -10.67 -33.69
C SER A 338 6.28 -9.34 -34.16
N LYS A 339 6.98 -8.65 -35.07
CA LYS A 339 6.54 -7.38 -35.64
C LYS A 339 5.24 -7.53 -36.43
N GLU A 340 5.08 -8.65 -37.12
CA GLU A 340 3.91 -9.00 -37.95
C GLU A 340 2.67 -9.25 -37.09
N SER A 341 2.82 -9.94 -35.94
CA SER A 341 1.74 -10.09 -34.95
C SER A 341 1.30 -8.74 -34.37
N CYS A 342 2.22 -7.79 -34.21
CA CYS A 342 1.87 -6.43 -33.80
C CYS A 342 1.10 -5.69 -34.90
N VAL A 343 1.57 -5.71 -36.15
CA VAL A 343 0.86 -5.14 -37.32
C VAL A 343 -0.57 -5.68 -37.40
N ALA A 344 -0.75 -7.00 -37.34
CA ALA A 344 -2.07 -7.64 -37.43
C ALA A 344 -3.06 -7.18 -36.35
N ILE A 345 -2.57 -6.85 -35.13
CA ILE A 345 -3.39 -6.27 -34.06
C ILE A 345 -3.73 -4.80 -34.36
N LEU A 346 -2.77 -4.00 -34.82
CA LEU A 346 -2.92 -2.57 -35.08
C LEU A 346 -3.87 -2.30 -36.25
N GLU A 347 -3.68 -2.98 -37.38
CA GLU A 347 -4.52 -2.86 -38.58
C GLU A 347 -5.96 -3.31 -38.31
N LYS A 348 -6.13 -4.45 -37.62
CA LYS A 348 -7.46 -5.00 -37.30
C LYS A 348 -8.20 -4.18 -36.24
N SER A 349 -7.46 -3.47 -35.38
CA SER A 349 -7.99 -2.42 -34.49
C SER A 349 -8.24 -1.08 -35.19
N ARG A 350 -7.88 -0.97 -36.48
CA ARG A 350 -8.00 0.23 -37.33
C ARG A 350 -7.31 1.47 -36.76
N LEU A 351 -6.13 1.28 -36.19
CA LEU A 351 -5.30 2.38 -35.68
C LEU A 351 -4.47 3.01 -36.79
N ASP A 352 -4.42 4.33 -36.79
CA ASP A 352 -3.59 5.20 -37.60
C ASP A 352 -2.34 5.67 -36.82
N HIS A 353 -1.47 6.47 -37.45
CA HIS A 353 -0.37 7.22 -36.82
C HIS A 353 0.47 6.49 -35.73
N TRP A 354 0.71 5.19 -35.89
CA TRP A 354 1.57 4.37 -35.04
C TRP A 354 2.92 4.09 -35.72
N VAL A 355 3.92 3.71 -34.92
CA VAL A 355 5.25 3.30 -35.42
C VAL A 355 5.67 1.99 -34.76
N LEU A 356 6.39 1.15 -35.50
CA LEU A 356 7.02 -0.06 -35.00
C LEU A 356 8.54 0.08 -35.10
N GLY A 357 9.20 0.12 -33.95
CA GLY A 357 10.66 0.16 -33.87
C GLY A 357 11.30 -1.20 -34.16
N LYS A 358 12.36 -1.51 -33.41
CA LYS A 358 13.11 -2.78 -33.47
C LYS A 358 12.55 -3.81 -32.49
N THR A 359 12.08 -3.38 -31.32
CA THR A 359 11.57 -4.25 -30.24
C THR A 359 10.22 -3.80 -29.66
N LYS A 360 9.79 -2.56 -29.93
CA LYS A 360 8.62 -1.94 -29.30
C LYS A 360 7.62 -1.35 -30.30
N VAL A 361 6.34 -1.38 -29.91
CA VAL A 361 5.24 -0.65 -30.53
C VAL A 361 5.15 0.74 -29.92
N PHE A 362 5.10 1.76 -30.77
CA PHE A 362 5.05 3.16 -30.40
C PHE A 362 3.68 3.75 -30.76
N LEU A 363 3.00 4.26 -29.75
CA LEU A 363 1.58 4.61 -29.79
C LEU A 363 1.32 6.01 -29.22
N LYS A 364 0.31 6.68 -29.78
CA LYS A 364 -0.26 7.91 -29.24
C LYS A 364 -1.12 7.59 -28.01
N TYR A 365 -1.37 8.61 -27.18
CA TYR A 365 -2.15 8.45 -25.94
C TYR A 365 -3.55 7.85 -26.19
N TYR A 366 -4.21 8.26 -27.28
CA TYR A 366 -5.55 7.80 -27.64
C TYR A 366 -5.61 6.35 -28.13
N HIS A 367 -4.53 5.80 -28.72
CA HIS A 367 -4.48 4.40 -29.18
C HIS A 367 -4.67 3.43 -28.01
N VAL A 368 -4.06 3.71 -26.85
CA VAL A 368 -4.18 2.83 -25.69
C VAL A 368 -5.59 2.90 -25.10
N GLU A 369 -6.27 4.04 -25.16
CA GLU A 369 -7.68 4.12 -24.79
C GLU A 369 -8.56 3.31 -25.76
N GLN A 370 -8.40 3.49 -27.08
CA GLN A 370 -9.11 2.74 -28.12
C GLN A 370 -8.91 1.22 -27.99
N LEU A 371 -7.68 0.74 -27.81
CA LEU A 371 -7.37 -0.67 -27.60
C LEU A 371 -8.01 -1.23 -26.32
N ASN A 372 -8.03 -0.46 -25.22
CA ASN A 372 -8.69 -0.90 -23.99
C ASN A 372 -10.22 -0.89 -24.11
N LEU A 373 -10.82 -0.02 -24.94
CA LEU A 373 -12.26 -0.06 -25.26
C LEU A 373 -12.62 -1.32 -26.05
N LEU A 374 -11.90 -1.62 -27.13
CA LEU A 374 -12.10 -2.87 -27.89
C LEU A 374 -11.90 -4.11 -27.02
N LEU A 375 -10.89 -4.11 -26.14
CA LEU A 375 -10.61 -5.22 -25.23
C LEU A 375 -11.73 -5.41 -24.17
N ARG A 376 -12.40 -4.33 -23.73
CA ARG A 376 -13.56 -4.42 -22.82
C ARG A 376 -14.72 -5.20 -23.44
N GLU A 377 -15.00 -5.05 -24.73
CA GLU A 377 -16.05 -5.81 -25.41
C GLU A 377 -15.77 -7.32 -25.41
N VAL A 378 -14.49 -7.70 -25.62
CA VAL A 378 -14.05 -9.10 -25.53
C VAL A 378 -14.16 -9.61 -24.10
N ILE A 379 -13.70 -8.83 -23.11
CA ILE A 379 -13.78 -9.17 -21.68
C ILE A 379 -15.24 -9.31 -21.21
N GLY A 380 -16.19 -8.56 -21.78
CA GLY A 380 -17.62 -8.73 -21.50
C GLY A 380 -18.12 -10.16 -21.74
N ARG A 381 -17.55 -10.88 -22.71
CA ARG A 381 -17.87 -12.29 -22.99
C ARG A 381 -17.40 -13.24 -21.87
N VAL A 382 -16.36 -12.87 -21.13
CA VAL A 382 -15.90 -13.61 -19.95
C VAL A 382 -16.93 -13.55 -18.82
N VAL A 383 -17.67 -12.44 -18.69
CA VAL A 383 -18.77 -12.33 -17.70
C VAL A 383 -19.89 -13.34 -18.00
N VAL A 384 -20.21 -13.54 -19.27
CA VAL A 384 -21.18 -14.57 -19.72
C VAL A 384 -20.68 -15.97 -19.39
N LEU A 385 -19.42 -16.29 -19.70
CA LEU A 385 -18.82 -17.58 -19.36
C LEU A 385 -18.78 -17.83 -17.84
N GLN A 386 -18.47 -16.80 -17.05
CA GLN A 386 -18.56 -16.87 -15.59
C GLN A 386 -20.00 -17.10 -15.11
N ALA A 387 -21.01 -16.51 -15.75
CA ALA A 387 -22.41 -16.71 -15.38
C ALA A 387 -22.84 -18.17 -15.62
N TYR A 388 -22.49 -18.76 -16.77
CA TYR A 388 -22.73 -20.18 -17.03
C TYR A 388 -22.00 -21.09 -16.04
N ALA A 389 -20.71 -20.82 -15.74
CA ALA A 389 -19.94 -21.60 -14.78
C ALA A 389 -20.53 -21.52 -13.35
N LYS A 390 -20.90 -20.32 -12.89
CA LYS A 390 -21.57 -20.08 -11.59
C LYS A 390 -22.93 -20.78 -11.55
N GLY A 391 -23.71 -20.72 -12.63
CA GLY A 391 -25.00 -21.41 -12.77
C GLY A 391 -24.87 -22.93 -12.70
N TRP A 392 -23.92 -23.52 -13.44
CA TRP A 392 -23.64 -24.96 -13.41
C TRP A 392 -23.18 -25.43 -12.03
N LEU A 393 -22.26 -24.71 -11.38
CA LEU A 393 -21.83 -24.99 -10.00
C LEU A 393 -23.00 -24.89 -9.01
N GLY A 394 -23.87 -23.89 -9.18
CA GLY A 394 -25.10 -23.71 -8.40
C GLY A 394 -26.06 -24.89 -8.56
N ALA A 395 -26.40 -25.27 -9.80
CA ALA A 395 -27.28 -26.39 -10.10
C ALA A 395 -26.70 -27.74 -9.64
N ARG A 396 -25.37 -27.94 -9.73
CA ARG A 396 -24.69 -29.14 -9.21
C ARG A 396 -24.68 -29.19 -7.68
N ARG A 397 -24.57 -28.03 -7.00
CA ARG A 397 -24.70 -27.93 -5.54
C ARG A 397 -26.15 -28.16 -5.09
N TYR A 398 -27.12 -27.56 -5.78
CA TYR A 398 -28.54 -27.69 -5.47
C TYR A 398 -29.02 -29.14 -5.59
N ARG A 399 -28.69 -29.86 -6.67
CA ARG A 399 -29.05 -31.29 -6.84
C ARG A 399 -28.58 -32.15 -5.65
N ARG A 400 -27.29 -32.08 -5.31
CA ARG A 400 -26.73 -32.79 -4.13
C ARG A 400 -27.43 -32.43 -2.81
N VAL A 401 -27.78 -31.17 -2.61
CA VAL A 401 -28.48 -30.72 -1.39
C VAL A 401 -29.94 -31.19 -1.39
N ARG A 402 -30.61 -31.17 -2.54
CA ARG A 402 -31.96 -31.73 -2.72
C ARG A 402 -31.95 -33.22 -2.44
N GLU A 403 -31.10 -34.01 -3.10
CA GLU A 403 -30.98 -35.46 -2.89
C GLU A 403 -30.77 -35.83 -1.42
N LYS A 404 -29.89 -35.11 -0.71
CA LYS A 404 -29.68 -35.30 0.74
C LYS A 404 -30.92 -34.93 1.57
N ARG A 405 -31.57 -33.80 1.27
CA ARG A 405 -32.82 -33.38 1.95
C ARG A 405 -33.98 -34.33 1.68
N GLU A 406 -34.09 -34.86 0.46
CA GLU A 406 -35.14 -35.75 0.00
C GLU A 406 -35.01 -37.12 0.68
N LYS A 407 -33.80 -37.71 0.69
CA LYS A 407 -33.51 -38.93 1.46
C LYS A 407 -33.73 -38.75 2.96
N GLY A 408 -33.28 -37.63 3.53
CA GLY A 408 -33.51 -37.30 4.95
C GLY A 408 -34.98 -37.12 5.30
N ALA A 409 -35.75 -36.40 4.46
CA ALA A 409 -37.18 -36.20 4.65
C ALA A 409 -37.96 -37.52 4.55
N ILE A 410 -37.64 -38.38 3.59
CA ILE A 410 -38.26 -39.70 3.45
C ILE A 410 -38.00 -40.55 4.70
N ALA A 411 -36.77 -40.59 5.21
CA ALA A 411 -36.41 -41.34 6.42
C ALA A 411 -37.12 -40.82 7.68
N ILE A 412 -37.19 -39.49 7.86
CA ILE A 412 -37.90 -38.88 9.00
C ILE A 412 -39.42 -39.13 8.89
N GLN A 413 -40.00 -38.97 7.71
CA GLN A 413 -41.44 -39.18 7.48
C GLN A 413 -41.84 -40.65 7.64
N SER A 414 -41.04 -41.61 7.16
CA SER A 414 -41.35 -43.04 7.32
C SER A 414 -41.22 -43.47 8.79
N ALA A 415 -40.18 -43.02 9.50
CA ALA A 415 -40.02 -43.26 10.93
C ALA A 415 -41.19 -42.69 11.74
N TRP A 416 -41.61 -41.46 11.48
CA TRP A 416 -42.74 -40.82 12.16
C TRP A 416 -44.08 -41.52 11.86
N ARG A 417 -44.37 -41.82 10.58
CA ARG A 417 -45.58 -42.57 10.18
C ARG A 417 -45.63 -43.95 10.86
N GLY A 418 -44.51 -44.66 10.90
CA GLY A 418 -44.39 -45.94 11.60
C GLY A 418 -44.54 -45.83 13.12
N TYR A 419 -44.01 -44.77 13.75
CA TYR A 419 -44.21 -44.49 15.17
C TYR A 419 -45.68 -44.21 15.49
N ASP A 420 -46.34 -43.34 14.73
CA ASP A 420 -47.76 -43.01 14.96
C ASP A 420 -48.67 -44.22 14.72
N ALA A 421 -48.40 -45.04 13.70
CA ALA A 421 -49.10 -46.30 13.47
C ALA A 421 -48.95 -47.27 14.67
N ARG A 422 -47.72 -47.49 15.16
CA ARG A 422 -47.47 -48.32 16.35
C ARG A 422 -48.12 -47.73 17.62
N ARG A 423 -48.11 -46.41 17.78
CA ARG A 423 -48.77 -45.70 18.90
C ARG A 423 -50.29 -45.87 18.88
N LYS A 424 -50.91 -45.76 17.69
CA LYS A 424 -52.34 -46.03 17.48
C LYS A 424 -52.68 -47.50 17.73
N PHE A 425 -51.88 -48.42 17.19
CA PHE A 425 -52.05 -49.86 17.43
C PHE A 425 -51.95 -50.19 18.92
N LYS A 426 -50.94 -49.68 19.64
CA LYS A 426 -50.81 -49.92 21.10
C LYS A 426 -52.04 -49.42 21.86
N LYS A 427 -52.59 -48.24 21.54
CA LYS A 427 -53.85 -47.75 22.14
C LYS A 427 -55.05 -48.68 21.88
N ILE A 428 -55.14 -49.28 20.70
CA ILE A 428 -56.22 -50.23 20.36
C ILE A 428 -55.98 -51.59 21.05
N SER A 429 -54.73 -52.06 21.09
CA SER A 429 -54.34 -53.32 21.75
C SER A 429 -54.57 -53.25 23.25
N ASN A 430 -54.14 -52.18 23.91
CA ASN A 430 -54.41 -51.90 25.32
C ASN A 430 -55.91 -51.98 25.62
N ARG A 431 -56.75 -51.23 24.89
CA ARG A 431 -58.21 -51.27 25.05
C ARG A 431 -58.80 -52.67 24.83
N ARG A 432 -58.25 -53.47 23.91
CA ARG A 432 -58.68 -54.86 23.69
C ARG A 432 -58.27 -55.77 24.86
N SER A 433 -57.05 -55.66 25.38
CA SER A 433 -56.61 -56.40 26.57
C SER A 433 -57.42 -56.01 27.81
N GLU A 434 -57.61 -54.71 28.04
CA GLU A 434 -58.46 -54.14 29.11
C GLU A 434 -59.91 -54.66 29.02
N SER A 435 -60.44 -54.85 27.80
CA SER A 435 -61.77 -55.44 27.57
C SER A 435 -61.81 -56.97 27.64
N ALA A 436 -60.67 -57.65 27.50
CA ALA A 436 -60.59 -59.12 27.54
C ALA A 436 -60.48 -59.68 28.96
N VAL A 437 -59.91 -58.92 29.90
CA VAL A 437 -59.83 -59.29 31.33
C VAL A 437 -61.19 -59.70 31.93
N PRO A 438 -62.29 -58.93 31.80
CA PRO A 438 -63.59 -59.37 32.32
C PRO A 438 -64.14 -60.60 31.57
N ILE A 439 -63.99 -60.68 30.24
CA ILE A 439 -64.50 -61.78 29.42
C ILE A 439 -63.81 -63.12 29.77
N GLN A 440 -62.51 -63.08 30.06
CA GLN A 440 -61.77 -64.27 30.50
C GLN A 440 -62.07 -64.66 31.96
N ALA A 441 -62.50 -63.71 32.80
CA ALA A 441 -63.01 -64.01 34.14
C ALA A 441 -64.38 -64.71 34.09
N GLU A 442 -65.26 -64.33 33.17
CA GLU A 442 -66.55 -65.02 32.96
C GLU A 442 -66.38 -66.46 32.44
N HIS A 443 -65.38 -66.72 31.60
CA HIS A 443 -65.21 -68.04 30.97
C HIS A 443 -64.70 -69.15 31.90
N LEU A 444 -64.21 -68.82 33.10
CA LEU A 444 -63.84 -69.80 34.14
C LEU A 444 -65.01 -70.22 35.05
N SER A 445 -66.20 -69.63 34.86
CA SER A 445 -67.40 -69.93 35.65
C SER A 445 -68.45 -70.78 34.91
N GLY A 446 -68.20 -71.13 33.63
CA GLY A 446 -69.06 -71.98 32.81
C GLY A 446 -68.68 -73.46 32.86
N GLN A 447 -69.52 -74.28 33.48
CA GLN A 447 -69.47 -75.76 33.45
C GLN A 447 -69.55 -76.26 31.99
N SER A 448 -68.78 -77.27 31.55
CA SER A 448 -68.73 -78.69 31.97
C SER A 448 -69.96 -79.50 31.55
N THR A 449 -69.73 -80.77 31.18
CA THR A 449 -70.65 -81.75 30.54
C THR A 449 -70.98 -81.49 29.06
N ASP A 450 -71.15 -82.45 28.14
CA ASP A 450 -70.72 -83.88 27.97
C ASP A 450 -71.14 -84.28 26.51
N LEU A 451 -70.76 -85.35 25.78
CA LEU A 451 -69.65 -86.36 25.67
C LEU A 451 -69.87 -87.10 24.30
N GLN A 452 -69.06 -88.01 23.72
CA GLN A 452 -67.81 -88.69 24.11
C GLN A 452 -66.74 -88.66 22.95
N PRO A 453 -66.15 -89.72 22.30
CA PRO A 453 -64.83 -89.56 21.61
C PRO A 453 -64.70 -90.07 20.15
N ALA A 454 -63.59 -89.71 19.48
CA ALA A 454 -62.84 -90.61 18.59
C ALA A 454 -61.37 -90.17 18.41
N VAL A 455 -60.44 -91.05 18.80
CA VAL A 455 -59.04 -91.25 18.34
C VAL A 455 -58.39 -90.08 17.56
N ALA A 456 -57.59 -89.21 18.19
CA ALA A 456 -56.21 -89.41 18.67
C ALA A 456 -55.14 -89.49 17.55
N GLY A 457 -54.14 -88.59 17.63
CA GLY A 457 -53.01 -88.47 16.71
C GLY A 457 -51.90 -87.63 17.34
N ASP A 458 -51.11 -88.25 18.21
CA ASP A 458 -50.02 -87.62 18.96
C ASP A 458 -48.79 -87.35 18.07
N THR A 459 -48.34 -86.09 18.00
CA THR A 459 -46.92 -85.77 17.81
C THR A 459 -46.55 -84.60 18.73
N LYS A 460 -45.95 -84.96 19.87
CA LYS A 460 -45.25 -84.00 20.72
C LYS A 460 -43.96 -83.57 20.03
N GLU A 461 -43.68 -82.28 20.01
CA GLU A 461 -42.32 -81.84 20.31
C GLU A 461 -42.36 -80.54 21.11
N SER A 462 -41.44 -80.41 22.06
CA SER A 462 -41.52 -79.44 23.15
C SER A 462 -40.79 -78.16 22.85
N ALA A 463 -41.38 -77.02 23.20
CA ALA A 463 -40.68 -75.74 23.17
C ALA A 463 -39.56 -75.71 24.22
N HIS A 464 -38.37 -75.29 23.82
CA HIS A 464 -37.41 -74.70 24.74
C HIS A 464 -37.15 -73.25 24.33
N VAL A 465 -37.82 -72.33 25.00
CA VAL A 465 -37.33 -70.96 25.11
C VAL A 465 -36.11 -71.02 26.05
N GLN A 466 -35.04 -70.32 25.68
CA GLN A 466 -33.91 -70.10 26.57
C GLN A 466 -33.57 -68.62 26.56
N ASP A 467 -33.91 -67.94 27.66
CA ASP A 467 -33.39 -66.61 27.95
C ASP A 467 -31.88 -66.70 28.20
N CYS A 468 -31.12 -65.82 27.55
CA CYS A 468 -29.74 -65.50 27.91
C CYS A 468 -29.59 -63.97 27.94
N SER A 469 -30.04 -63.38 29.06
CA SER A 469 -29.47 -62.14 29.56
C SER A 469 -28.06 -62.38 30.12
N GLU A 470 -27.35 -61.29 30.43
CA GLU A 470 -25.98 -61.24 30.98
C GLU A 470 -24.87 -61.55 29.97
N LEU A 471 -23.67 -60.98 30.04
CA LEU A 471 -23.11 -59.69 30.47
C LEU A 471 -21.61 -59.86 30.12
N GLY A 472 -20.95 -58.83 29.59
CA GLY A 472 -19.66 -59.02 28.89
C GLY A 472 -18.82 -57.75 28.78
N ASP A 473 -18.60 -57.09 29.91
CA ASP A 473 -17.49 -56.15 30.08
C ASP A 473 -16.14 -56.89 29.90
N HIS A 474 -15.02 -56.28 29.52
CA HIS A 474 -14.68 -54.88 29.26
C HIS A 474 -13.40 -54.89 28.39
N THR A 475 -13.22 -53.96 27.44
CA THR A 475 -11.88 -53.36 27.25
C THR A 475 -11.96 -51.97 26.62
N VAL A 476 -11.27 -51.01 27.24
CA VAL A 476 -11.22 -49.61 26.79
C VAL A 476 -9.92 -49.34 26.04
N LEU A 477 -10.01 -48.68 24.89
CA LEU A 477 -8.92 -47.81 24.43
C LEU A 477 -9.42 -46.35 24.36
N ARG A 478 -8.56 -45.45 24.83
CA ARG A 478 -8.94 -44.11 25.31
C ARG A 478 -8.50 -43.05 24.30
N GLY A 479 -9.41 -42.17 23.89
CA GLY A 479 -9.15 -41.08 22.95
C GLY A 479 -9.77 -39.76 23.41
N SER A 480 -9.20 -39.15 24.45
CA SER A 480 -9.69 -37.86 24.97
C SER A 480 -9.24 -36.68 24.11
N ILE A 481 -10.16 -35.77 23.80
CA ILE A 481 -9.86 -34.36 23.53
C ILE A 481 -10.85 -33.52 24.36
N ASP A 482 -10.31 -32.60 25.17
CA ASP A 482 -11.07 -31.91 26.22
C ASP A 482 -11.93 -30.74 25.74
N ARG A 483 -12.92 -30.40 26.57
CA ARG A 483 -13.75 -29.19 26.43
C ARG A 483 -13.11 -28.00 27.16
N LYS A 484 -13.07 -26.84 26.50
CA LYS A 484 -13.33 -25.52 27.13
C LYS A 484 -14.44 -24.86 26.31
N VAL A 485 -15.67 -24.72 26.81
CA VAL A 485 -16.12 -23.93 27.98
C VAL A 485 -15.90 -22.44 27.73
N ILE A 486 -16.98 -21.77 27.32
CA ILE A 486 -17.22 -20.33 27.41
C ILE A 486 -18.63 -20.22 28.02
N PRO A 487 -18.85 -19.45 29.10
CA PRO A 487 -20.14 -19.42 29.78
C PRO A 487 -21.14 -18.51 29.05
N GLN A 488 -22.42 -18.90 29.10
CA GLN A 488 -23.54 -17.98 29.15
C GLN A 488 -24.08 -17.99 30.58
N THR A 489 -24.54 -16.84 31.07
CA THR A 489 -25.36 -16.71 32.27
C THR A 489 -26.65 -16.01 31.90
N GLU A 490 -27.76 -16.54 32.37
CA GLU A 490 -29.11 -16.07 32.03
C GLU A 490 -29.55 -14.95 32.97
N PHE A 491 -30.47 -14.10 32.50
CA PHE A 491 -31.24 -13.20 33.35
C PHE A 491 -32.31 -13.99 34.11
N ASN A 492 -32.70 -13.49 35.29
CA ASN A 492 -34.01 -13.79 35.87
C ASN A 492 -34.57 -12.56 36.60
N ASN A 493 -35.89 -12.50 36.79
CA ASN A 493 -36.65 -11.25 36.99
C ASN A 493 -36.93 -10.86 38.46
N GLY A 494 -37.25 -9.57 38.68
CA GLY A 494 -37.87 -9.05 39.91
C GLY A 494 -38.14 -7.54 39.89
N HIS A 495 -39.43 -7.16 39.91
CA HIS A 495 -40.13 -5.91 40.30
C HIS A 495 -39.36 -4.85 41.15
N GLU A 496 -39.65 -3.53 41.21
CA GLU A 496 -40.70 -2.61 40.65
C GLU A 496 -40.31 -1.12 40.99
N ASP A 497 -40.97 0.00 40.61
CA ASP A 497 -42.04 0.39 39.66
C ASP A 497 -41.93 1.92 39.33
N THR A 498 -42.75 2.44 38.40
CA THR A 498 -43.07 3.86 38.07
C THR A 498 -41.96 4.66 37.34
N SER A 499 -42.20 5.46 36.29
CA SER A 499 -43.37 6.32 36.00
C SER A 499 -43.45 6.81 34.52
N SER A 500 -44.66 7.17 34.07
CA SER A 500 -45.03 8.13 32.97
C SER A 500 -44.39 8.07 31.56
N ASN A 501 -45.08 7.37 30.64
CA ASN A 501 -45.65 7.79 29.31
C ASN A 501 -45.49 9.25 28.80
N PRO A 502 -45.73 9.59 27.49
CA PRO A 502 -46.14 8.77 26.29
C PRO A 502 -45.36 9.16 24.98
N PRO A 503 -45.84 8.93 23.73
CA PRO A 503 -46.51 7.79 23.08
C PRO A 503 -45.68 7.19 21.89
N ALA A 504 -46.21 6.16 21.21
CA ALA A 504 -45.48 5.39 20.18
C ALA A 504 -45.93 5.62 18.72
N ILE A 505 -45.02 5.37 17.76
CA ILE A 505 -45.31 4.96 16.36
C ILE A 505 -44.39 3.78 16.00
N THR A 506 -44.87 2.83 15.20
CA THR A 506 -44.27 1.51 14.95
C THR A 506 -43.12 1.47 13.95
N GLU A 507 -42.06 0.70 14.26
CA GLU A 507 -41.05 0.29 13.28
C GLU A 507 -41.54 -0.82 12.32
N LYS A 508 -41.00 -0.84 11.09
CA LYS A 508 -41.00 -2.01 10.19
C LYS A 508 -39.70 -2.12 9.38
N ASN A 509 -38.90 -3.13 9.70
CA ASN A 509 -37.94 -3.86 8.85
C ASN A 509 -37.38 -3.11 7.61
N CYS A 510 -36.20 -2.50 7.73
CA CYS A 510 -35.41 -2.08 6.56
C CYS A 510 -34.26 -3.06 6.28
N PHE A 511 -34.40 -3.91 5.26
CA PHE A 511 -33.33 -4.78 4.78
C PHE A 511 -33.48 -5.08 3.28
N ARG A 512 -33.06 -4.14 2.41
CA ARG A 512 -32.93 -4.42 0.96
C ARG A 512 -31.94 -3.51 0.25
N LYS A 513 -31.05 -4.17 -0.50
CA LYS A 513 -30.28 -3.72 -1.68
C LYS A 513 -30.42 -2.25 -2.09
N TRP A 514 -29.30 -1.54 -2.09
CA TRP A 514 -29.11 -0.44 -3.04
C TRP A 514 -28.91 -1.00 -4.45
N SER A 515 -29.56 -0.38 -5.42
CA SER A 515 -29.32 -0.55 -6.86
C SER A 515 -29.31 0.84 -7.47
N CYS A 516 -28.16 1.30 -7.96
CA CYS A 516 -28.05 2.62 -8.55
C CYS A 516 -28.73 2.66 -9.93
N THR A 517 -29.63 3.60 -10.09
CA THR A 517 -30.28 3.97 -11.35
C THR A 517 -30.38 5.48 -11.38
N GLU A 518 -29.46 6.12 -12.10
CA GLU A 518 -29.56 7.51 -12.54
C GLU A 518 -29.44 7.46 -14.07
N ALA A 519 -30.48 7.79 -14.84
CA ALA A 519 -31.12 9.10 -14.98
C ALA A 519 -30.27 10.03 -15.85
N ALA A 520 -30.51 9.97 -17.16
CA ALA A 520 -29.99 10.94 -18.11
C ALA A 520 -30.85 12.20 -18.11
N ASN A 521 -30.25 13.38 -18.33
CA ASN A 521 -31.00 14.49 -18.91
C ASN A 521 -30.13 15.53 -19.66
N THR A 522 -30.67 15.95 -20.80
CA THR A 522 -30.47 17.26 -21.49
C THR A 522 -29.07 17.89 -21.56
N SER A 523 -28.46 17.80 -22.75
CA SER A 523 -27.53 18.83 -23.25
C SER A 523 -28.29 19.88 -24.07
N PRO A 524 -28.02 21.20 -23.93
CA PRO A 524 -28.64 22.22 -24.76
C PRO A 524 -28.01 22.29 -26.16
N LYS A 525 -28.80 22.67 -27.17
CA LYS A 525 -28.32 22.94 -28.54
C LYS A 525 -27.85 24.40 -28.67
N MET A 526 -26.66 24.60 -29.23
CA MET A 526 -26.32 25.77 -30.03
C MET A 526 -25.64 25.23 -31.30
N SER A 527 -26.26 25.33 -32.47
CA SER A 527 -26.46 26.55 -33.27
C SER A 527 -25.20 26.92 -34.05
N ALA A 528 -24.97 26.22 -35.17
CA ALA A 528 -24.03 26.67 -36.18
C ALA A 528 -24.62 27.90 -36.91
N ALA A 529 -23.80 28.93 -37.10
CA ALA A 529 -24.13 30.10 -37.92
C ALA A 529 -23.18 30.13 -39.13
N GLN A 530 -23.74 30.37 -40.32
CA GLN A 530 -22.97 30.64 -41.53
C GLN A 530 -22.70 32.14 -41.65
N ASN A 531 -21.54 32.47 -42.23
CA ASN A 531 -21.13 33.70 -42.92
C ASN A 531 -19.72 33.37 -43.47
N VAL A 532 -19.30 33.61 -44.73
CA VAL A 532 -19.79 34.53 -45.79
C VAL A 532 -19.77 35.96 -45.29
N GLU A 533 -18.76 36.77 -45.57
CA GLU A 533 -17.98 36.86 -46.82
C GLU A 533 -16.56 36.29 -46.79
#